data_AF-A0A7W0K7W4-F1
#
_entry.id   AF-A0A7W0K7W4-F1
#
_cell.length_a   1.000
_cell.length_b   1.000
_cell.length_c   1.000
_cell.angle_alpha   90.00
_cell.angle_beta   90.00
_cell.angle_gamma   90.00
#
_symmetry.space_group_name_H-M   'P 1'
#
loop_
_entity.id
_entity.type
_entity.pdbx_description
1 polymer ?
#
loop_
_entity_poly.entity_id
_entity_poly.type
_entity_poly.pdbx_seq_one_letter_code
_entity_poly.pdbx_strand_id
1 'polypeptide(L)' 'MLKGFSHARLACGCRVSFREGTTGSPVTVVVDAAAPGCINPLHVTALPLYDYREALRPSTRLGPLVDGEFEEEG' A
#
# COMPACT_ATOMS: atom_id res chain seq x y z
N MET A 1 -15.82 4.25 -8.75
CA MET A 1 -15.98 5.70 -8.98
C MET A 1 -15.14 6.48 -7.97
N LEU A 2 -14.10 7.17 -8.43
CA LEU A 2 -13.27 8.03 -7.58
C LEU A 2 -14.12 9.20 -7.07
N LYS A 3 -14.11 9.49 -5.77
CA LYS A 3 -14.97 10.51 -5.11
C LYS A 3 -14.57 11.96 -5.45
N GLY A 4 -14.09 12.24 -6.66
CA GLY A 4 -13.59 13.56 -7.09
C GLY A 4 -12.16 13.89 -6.65
N PHE A 5 -11.55 13.10 -5.76
CA PHE A 5 -10.13 13.25 -5.41
C PHE A 5 -9.24 12.68 -6.51
N SER A 6 -8.45 13.54 -7.15
CA SER A 6 -7.53 13.16 -8.23
C SER A 6 -6.09 13.02 -7.76
N HIS A 7 -5.71 13.74 -6.69
CA HIS A 7 -4.33 13.80 -6.20
C HIS A 7 -4.24 13.93 -4.68
N ALA A 8 -3.10 13.53 -4.12
CA ALA A 8 -2.72 13.79 -2.73
C ALA A 8 -1.22 14.06 -2.61
N ARG A 9 -0.79 14.57 -1.45
CA ARG A 9 0.62 14.73 -1.10
C ARG A 9 0.98 13.79 0.05
N LEU A 10 2.09 13.09 -0.09
CA LEU A 10 2.67 12.26 0.95
C LEU A 10 3.51 13.13 1.90
N ALA A 11 3.82 12.62 3.10
CA ALA A 11 4.63 13.33 4.09
C ALA A 11 6.06 13.67 3.58
N CYS A 12 6.60 12.86 2.67
CA CYS A 12 7.88 13.13 2.00
C CYS A 12 7.81 14.23 0.92
N GLY A 13 6.64 14.82 0.68
CA GLY A 13 6.39 15.85 -0.34
C GLY A 13 6.00 15.30 -1.71
N CYS A 14 6.14 13.99 -1.97
CA CYS A 14 5.74 13.40 -3.25
C CYS A 14 4.25 13.59 -3.52
N ARG A 15 3.90 13.87 -4.78
CA ARG A 15 2.52 13.91 -5.26
C ARG A 15 2.12 12.52 -5.76
N VAL A 16 0.93 12.07 -5.37
CA VAL A 16 0.31 10.85 -5.90
C VAL A 16 -0.96 11.20 -6.67
N SER A 17 -1.30 10.36 -7.65
CA SER A 17 -2.57 10.39 -8.36
C SER A 17 -3.36 9.12 -8.09
N PHE A 18 -4.69 9.23 -8.15
CA PHE A 18 -5.61 8.11 -8.03
C PHE A 18 -6.13 7.74 -9.41
N ARG A 19 -5.92 6.49 -9.81
CA ARG A 19 -6.41 5.95 -11.08
C ARG A 19 -7.49 4.91 -10.82
N GLU A 20 -8.34 4.69 -11.82
CA GLU A 20 -9.22 3.51 -11.80
C GLU A 20 -8.35 2.25 -11.70
N GLY A 21 -8.71 1.39 -10.75
CA GLY A 21 -8.01 0.14 -10.56
C GLY A 21 -8.59 -0.99 -11.41
N THR A 22 -8.16 -2.22 -11.12
CA THR A 22 -8.56 -3.43 -11.84
C THR A 22 -9.51 -4.30 -11.00
N THR A 23 -10.00 -5.41 -11.55
CA THR A 23 -10.74 -6.40 -10.78
C THR A 23 -10.00 -6.78 -9.50
N GLY A 24 -10.69 -6.65 -8.35
CA GLY A 24 -10.11 -6.90 -7.03
C GLY A 24 -9.32 -5.74 -6.43
N SER A 25 -9.13 -4.60 -7.11
CA SER A 25 -8.59 -3.37 -6.53
C SER A 25 -9.27 -2.15 -7.15
N PRO A 26 -10.21 -1.48 -6.47
CA PRO A 26 -11.02 -0.42 -7.09
C PRO A 26 -10.22 0.83 -7.44
N VAL A 27 -9.03 1.01 -6.84
CA VAL A 27 -8.18 2.19 -7.02
C VAL A 27 -6.72 1.74 -7.10
N THR A 28 -5.95 2.40 -7.96
CA THR A 28 -4.48 2.32 -7.96
C THR A 28 -3.92 3.68 -7.59
N VAL A 29 -3.04 3.72 -6.59
CA VAL A 29 -2.31 4.94 -6.19
C VAL A 29 -0.96 4.93 -6.87
N VAL A 30 -0.63 5.98 -7.62
CA VAL A 30 0.60 6.07 -8.40
C VAL A 30 1.38 7.32 -8.00
N VAL A 31 2.70 7.23 -7.89
CA VAL A 31 3.55 8.42 -7.76
C VAL A 31 3.44 9.23 -9.05
N ASP A 32 2.85 10.41 -8.93
CA ASP A 32 2.71 11.32 -10.05
C ASP A 32 3.95 12.21 -10.20
N ALA A 33 4.51 12.68 -9.08
CA ALA A 33 5.77 13.40 -9.06
C ALA A 33 6.55 13.12 -7.77
N ALA A 34 7.79 12.66 -7.92
CA ALA A 34 8.73 12.53 -6.81
C ALA A 34 9.20 13.91 -6.34
N ALA A 35 9.24 14.13 -5.03
CA ALA A 35 9.78 15.36 -4.47
C ALA A 35 11.33 15.34 -4.52
N PRO A 36 12.00 16.48 -4.75
CA PRO A 36 13.46 16.55 -4.85
C PRO A 36 14.22 15.99 -3.63
N GLY A 37 13.63 16.06 -2.44
CA GLY A 37 14.22 15.57 -1.19
C GLY A 37 13.69 14.21 -0.73
N CYS A 38 12.92 13.49 -1.55
CA CYS A 38 12.38 12.20 -1.13
C CYS A 38 13.49 11.14 -1.07
N ILE A 39 13.79 10.66 0.13
CA ILE A 39 14.80 9.61 0.36
C ILE A 39 14.26 8.19 0.14
N ASN A 40 12.95 8.01 -0.01
CA ASN A 40 12.36 6.69 -0.23
C ASN A 40 12.65 6.25 -1.68
N PRO A 41 13.47 5.20 -1.90
CA PRO A 41 13.83 4.75 -3.24
C PRO A 41 12.66 4.16 -4.02
N LEU A 42 11.54 3.86 -3.34
CA LEU A 42 10.31 3.37 -3.97
C LEU A 42 9.41 4.51 -4.48
N HIS A 43 9.72 5.78 -4.23
CA HIS A 43 8.92 6.88 -4.75
C HIS A 43 9.43 7.38 -6.11
N VAL A 44 9.39 6.49 -7.09
CA VAL A 44 9.75 6.79 -8.49
C VAL A 44 8.50 7.19 -9.25
N THR A 45 8.59 8.21 -10.10
CA THR A 45 7.50 8.65 -10.98
C THR A 45 6.90 7.47 -11.76
N ALA A 46 5.56 7.46 -11.86
CA ALA A 46 4.75 6.40 -12.45
C ALA A 46 4.76 5.05 -11.71
N LEU A 47 5.42 4.93 -10.55
CA LEU A 47 5.38 3.70 -9.77
C LEU A 47 4.05 3.57 -9.01
N PRO A 48 3.35 2.42 -9.11
CA PRO A 48 2.21 2.12 -8.26
C PRO A 48 2.67 1.86 -6.82
N LEU A 49 2.09 2.59 -5.87
CA LEU A 49 2.37 2.44 -4.43
C LEU A 49 1.37 1.55 -3.71
N TYR A 50 0.15 1.44 -4.25
CA TYR A 50 -0.93 0.70 -3.61
C TYR A 50 -1.66 -0.19 -4.60
N ASP A 51 -1.76 -1.47 -4.22
CA ASP A 51 -2.65 -2.48 -4.81
C ASP A 51 -3.44 -3.13 -3.66
N TYR A 52 -4.76 -3.05 -3.70
CA TYR A 52 -5.63 -3.60 -2.66
C TYR A 52 -5.47 -5.12 -2.51
N ARG A 53 -5.20 -5.84 -3.61
CA ARG A 53 -5.03 -7.30 -3.60
C ARG A 53 -3.77 -7.69 -2.84
N GLU A 54 -2.70 -6.92 -3.08
CA GLU A 54 -1.42 -7.09 -2.39
C GLU A 54 -1.57 -6.83 -0.88
N ALA A 55 -2.39 -5.85 -0.49
CA ALA A 55 -2.64 -5.55 0.92
C ALA A 55 -3.41 -6.66 1.66
N LEU A 56 -4.17 -7.49 0.93
CA LEU A 56 -4.92 -8.62 1.49
C LEU A 56 -4.14 -9.94 1.47
N ARG A 57 -2.95 -9.98 0.89
CA ARG A 57 -2.17 -11.22 0.85
C ARG A 57 -1.73 -11.61 2.27
N PRO A 58 -1.61 -12.92 2.57
CA PRO A 58 -0.99 -13.38 3.81
C PRO A 58 0.42 -12.79 3.99
N SER A 59 0.75 -12.39 5.22
CA SER A 59 2.10 -11.89 5.54
C SER A 59 3.15 -12.95 5.21
N THR A 60 4.20 -12.55 4.49
CA THR A 60 5.38 -13.39 4.24
C THR A 60 6.42 -13.29 5.35
N ARG A 61 6.25 -12.36 6.30
CA ARG A 61 7.08 -12.33 7.51
C ARG A 61 6.67 -13.47 8.42
N LEU A 62 7.67 -14.15 8.98
CA LEU A 62 7.47 -15.06 10.09
C LEU A 62 6.71 -14.31 11.19
N GLY A 63 5.51 -14.79 11.51
CA GLY A 63 4.75 -14.30 12.64
C GLY A 63 5.48 -14.63 13.95
N PRO A 64 5.02 -14.08 15.07
CA PRO A 64 5.36 -14.63 16.38
C PRO A 64 5.18 -16.15 16.36
N LEU A 65 6.07 -16.88 17.03
CA LEU A 65 5.80 -18.27 17.33
C LEU A 65 4.46 -18.32 18.04
N VAL A 66 3.47 -18.94 17.40
CA VAL A 66 2.21 -19.24 18.07
C VAL A 66 2.56 -20.36 19.06
N ASP A 67 2.60 -20.04 20.35
CA ASP A 67 2.57 -21.09 21.36
C ASP A 67 1.33 -21.95 21.09
N GLY A 68 1.52 -23.26 21.09
CA GLY A 68 0.45 -24.22 20.82
C GLY A 68 -0.73 -23.98 21.75
N GLU A 69 -1.92 -24.33 21.29
CA GLU A 69 -3.14 -24.33 22.09
C GLU A 69 -2.85 -25.12 23.38
N PHE A 70 -2.90 -24.46 24.53
CA PHE A 70 -2.70 -25.13 25.81
C PHE A 70 -3.91 -26.03 26.05
N GLU A 71 -3.71 -27.34 26.16
CA GLU A 71 -4.73 -28.25 26.70
C GLU A 71 -4.92 -27.90 28.17
N GLU A 72 -6.11 -27.42 28.54
CA GLU A 72 -6.50 -27.25 29.93
C GLU A 72 -6.77 -28.65 30.50
N GLU A 73 -5.84 -29.19 31.30
CA GLU A 73 -6.07 -30.42 32.07
C GLU A 73 -7.20 -30.16 33.09
N GLY A 74 -8.33 -30.83 32.89
CA GLY A 74 -9.52 -30.75 33.74
C GLY A 74 -9.48 -31.56 35.03
#